data_AF-A0A7Y5TAR0-F1
#
_entry.id   AF-A0A7Y5TAR0-F1
#
_cell.length_a   1.000
_cell.length_b   1.000
_cell.length_c   1.000
_cell.angle_alpha   90.00
_cell.angle_beta   90.00
_cell.angle_gamma   90.00
#
_symmetry.space_group_name_H-M   'P 1'
#
loop_
_entity.id
_entity.type
_entity.pdbx_description
1 polymer ?
#
loop_
_entity_poly.entity_id
_entity_poly.type
_entity_poly.pdbx_seq_one_letter_code
_entity_poly.pdbx_strand_id
1 'polypeptide(L)'
;MTDLPVLGPDEQRVLGSLLEKQVTVPASYPLTGNALRAACNQSSSRDPVVDLDQETVERTARELKQRGLLRIVWADTGRRTLKYHQVLDEHLGLEADERAVLTVLLLRGPQAPGELRTRTDRLHAFPDRSDVEACLRRMAERPAPLVRELERRPGQQDHRWVHLLGPVPQQPEAAPGEAVDRDAVIAGGAERRDAQVRASYDAVASSYADHLADELRDLPFERWLLDRVVEHAAGQPVVEVGCGPGHVTAYVADGGADALGIDLSPAMVEEARRRFPGRRFEVGDLRRLTRPATSHGWAAVLGWYSLIHLAPSEWPDAVAALARPVAAGGWLVLALHAGAEVRHVDEWFDHEVDLD
;
A
#
# COMPACT_ATOMS: atom_id res chain seq x y z
N MET A 1 -25.02 2.29 17.54
CA MET A 1 -23.92 1.69 16.78
C MET A 1 -23.30 0.66 17.69
N THR A 2 -23.53 -0.62 17.45
CA THR A 2 -22.87 -1.67 18.24
C THR A 2 -21.45 -1.76 17.71
N ASP A 3 -20.46 -1.35 18.50
CA ASP A 3 -19.06 -1.44 18.10
C ASP A 3 -18.70 -2.91 17.83
N LEU A 4 -17.98 -3.15 16.73
CA LEU A 4 -17.51 -4.50 16.39
C LEU A 4 -16.52 -4.98 17.47
N PRO A 5 -16.51 -6.29 17.81
CA PRO A 5 -15.52 -6.81 18.72
C PRO A 5 -14.13 -6.73 18.10
N VAL A 6 -13.18 -6.14 18.83
CA VAL A 6 -11.76 -6.17 18.48
C VAL A 6 -11.16 -7.46 19.04
N LEU A 7 -10.76 -8.39 18.17
CA LEU A 7 -10.23 -9.69 18.54
C LEU A 7 -8.71 -9.72 18.39
N GLY A 8 -7.99 -10.18 19.41
CA GLY A 8 -6.57 -10.50 19.31
C GLY A 8 -6.31 -11.76 18.44
N PRO A 9 -5.05 -12.04 18.04
CA PRO A 9 -4.74 -13.17 17.16
C PRO A 9 -5.23 -14.54 17.67
N ASP A 10 -5.05 -14.82 18.97
CA ASP A 10 -5.50 -16.08 19.58
C ASP A 10 -7.03 -16.17 19.62
N GLU A 11 -7.71 -15.04 19.89
CA GLU A 11 -9.17 -14.96 19.89
C GLU A 11 -9.75 -15.23 18.50
N GLN A 12 -9.16 -14.64 17.46
CA GLN A 12 -9.51 -14.89 16.06
C GLN A 12 -9.34 -16.38 15.72
N ARG A 13 -8.22 -16.98 16.13
CA ARG A 13 -7.95 -18.41 15.91
C ARG A 13 -8.96 -19.31 16.60
N VAL A 14 -9.28 -19.04 17.87
CA VAL A 14 -10.24 -19.82 18.66
C VAL A 14 -11.65 -19.71 18.08
N LEU A 15 -12.13 -18.50 17.78
CA LEU A 15 -13.46 -18.27 17.21
C LEU A 15 -13.57 -18.84 15.79
N GLY A 16 -12.58 -18.59 14.93
CA GLY A 16 -12.53 -19.16 13.58
C GLY A 16 -12.56 -20.69 13.60
N SER A 17 -11.84 -21.32 14.54
CA SER A 17 -11.84 -22.77 14.69
C SER A 17 -13.20 -23.31 15.13
N LEU A 18 -13.87 -22.64 16.07
CA LEU A 18 -15.21 -23.02 16.52
C LEU A 18 -16.27 -22.84 15.42
N LEU A 19 -16.22 -21.73 14.68
CA LEU A 19 -17.10 -21.48 13.53
C LEU A 19 -16.94 -22.55 12.45
N GLU A 20 -15.69 -22.88 12.10
CA GLU A 20 -15.39 -23.93 11.12
C GLU A 20 -15.93 -25.30 11.58
N LYS A 21 -15.67 -25.67 12.84
CA LYS A 21 -16.04 -26.99 13.36
C LYS A 21 -17.54 -27.15 13.64
N GLN A 22 -18.25 -26.05 13.89
CA GLN A 22 -19.72 -26.08 14.00
C GLN A 22 -20.37 -26.63 12.73
N VAL A 23 -19.82 -26.28 11.56
CA VAL A 23 -20.35 -26.71 10.27
C VAL A 23 -19.72 -28.02 9.79
N THR A 24 -18.40 -28.15 9.92
CA THR A 24 -17.67 -29.30 9.33
C THR A 24 -17.74 -30.58 10.15
N VAL A 25 -17.97 -30.50 11.46
CA VAL A 25 -18.03 -31.67 12.36
C VAL A 25 -19.18 -31.55 13.39
N PRO A 26 -20.44 -31.39 12.94
CA PRO A 26 -21.58 -31.10 13.82
C PRO A 26 -21.81 -32.18 14.89
N ALA A 27 -21.49 -33.45 14.60
CA ALA A 27 -21.61 -34.55 15.56
C ALA A 27 -20.69 -34.42 16.79
N SER A 28 -19.56 -33.72 16.64
CA SER A 28 -18.56 -33.53 17.71
C SER A 28 -18.63 -32.13 18.33
N TYR A 29 -19.45 -31.25 17.78
CA TYR A 29 -19.66 -29.88 18.24
C TYR A 29 -20.79 -29.82 19.30
N PRO A 30 -20.72 -28.97 20.35
CA PRO A 30 -19.63 -28.08 20.72
C PRO A 30 -18.35 -28.83 21.13
N LEU A 31 -17.17 -28.21 20.92
CA LEU A 31 -15.88 -28.88 21.05
C LEU A 31 -15.42 -28.98 22.51
N THR A 32 -14.73 -30.06 22.87
CA THR A 32 -13.97 -30.13 24.13
C THR A 32 -12.71 -29.26 24.07
N GLY A 33 -12.08 -28.98 25.21
CA GLY A 33 -10.82 -28.20 25.25
C GLY A 33 -9.72 -28.77 24.37
N ASN A 34 -9.49 -30.10 24.45
CA ASN A 34 -8.49 -30.78 23.61
C ASN A 34 -8.83 -30.71 22.12
N ALA A 35 -10.10 -30.88 21.76
CA ALA A 35 -10.54 -30.80 20.38
C ALA A 35 -10.41 -29.38 19.81
N LEU A 36 -10.68 -28.36 20.63
CA LEU A 36 -10.49 -26.96 20.27
C LEU A 36 -9.01 -26.64 20.06
N ARG A 37 -8.12 -27.04 20.97
CA ARG A 37 -6.67 -26.88 20.79
C ARG A 37 -6.17 -27.55 19.51
N ALA A 38 -6.61 -28.80 19.28
CA ALA A 38 -6.27 -29.52 18.05
C ALA A 38 -6.80 -28.81 16.79
N ALA A 39 -7.97 -28.16 16.85
CA ALA A 39 -8.51 -27.36 15.76
C ALA A 39 -7.73 -26.04 15.55
N CYS A 40 -7.24 -25.39 16.60
CA CYS A 40 -6.42 -24.18 16.50
C CYS A 40 -5.06 -24.45 15.82
N ASN A 41 -4.44 -25.59 16.13
CA ASN A 41 -3.08 -25.94 15.71
C ASN A 41 -3.03 -26.82 14.44
N GLN A 42 -4.10 -26.86 13.63
CA GLN A 42 -4.09 -27.62 12.38
C GLN A 42 -3.06 -27.04 11.41
N SER A 43 -2.27 -27.91 10.76
CA SER A 43 -1.32 -27.49 9.72
C SER A 43 -2.00 -27.14 8.39
N SER A 44 -3.23 -27.60 8.19
CA SER A 44 -4.07 -27.26 7.04
C SER A 44 -5.16 -26.28 7.46
N SER A 45 -5.59 -25.46 6.52
CA SER A 45 -6.62 -24.45 6.75
C SER A 45 -6.31 -23.39 7.80
N ARG A 46 -5.03 -23.20 8.12
CA ARG A 46 -4.55 -22.16 9.03
C ARG A 46 -3.40 -21.42 8.37
N ASP A 47 -3.45 -20.10 8.45
CA ASP A 47 -2.33 -19.22 8.10
C ASP A 47 -2.34 -18.03 9.08
N PRO A 48 -1.33 -17.89 9.96
CA PRO A 48 -0.17 -18.77 10.12
C PRO A 48 -0.51 -20.11 10.79
N VAL A 49 0.32 -21.13 10.61
CA VAL A 49 0.28 -22.32 11.49
C VAL A 49 0.84 -21.93 12.85
N VAL A 50 0.17 -22.34 13.92
CA VAL A 50 0.52 -22.00 15.31
C VAL A 50 0.61 -23.28 16.15
N ASP A 51 1.24 -23.17 17.32
CA ASP A 51 1.23 -24.21 18.34
C ASP A 51 0.79 -23.65 19.70
N LEU A 52 -0.51 -23.39 19.86
CA LEU A 52 -1.07 -22.94 21.12
C LEU A 52 -1.12 -24.09 22.13
N ASP A 53 -0.68 -23.84 23.35
CA ASP A 53 -0.85 -24.78 24.46
C ASP A 53 -2.29 -24.80 24.99
N GLN A 54 -2.60 -25.77 25.85
CA GLN A 54 -3.94 -25.96 26.38
C GLN A 54 -4.37 -24.79 27.29
N GLU A 55 -3.44 -24.25 28.08
CA GLU A 55 -3.71 -23.15 29.01
C GLU A 55 -4.09 -21.87 28.26
N THR A 56 -3.38 -21.54 27.19
CA THR A 56 -3.64 -20.40 26.32
C THR A 56 -5.03 -20.50 25.71
N VAL A 57 -5.36 -21.64 25.08
CA VAL A 57 -6.68 -21.85 24.47
C VAL A 57 -7.81 -21.71 25.49
N GLU A 58 -7.66 -22.26 26.69
CA GLU A 58 -8.67 -22.16 27.75
C GLU A 58 -8.79 -20.75 28.32
N ARG A 59 -7.68 -20.05 28.52
CA ARG A 59 -7.67 -18.65 28.96
C ARG A 59 -8.37 -17.77 27.94
N THR A 60 -7.99 -17.86 26.67
CA THR A 60 -8.64 -17.12 25.57
C THR A 60 -10.13 -17.44 25.48
N ALA A 61 -10.54 -18.70 25.61
CA ALA A 61 -11.95 -19.06 25.60
C ALA A 61 -12.74 -18.48 26.79
N ARG A 62 -12.11 -18.36 27.97
CA ARG A 62 -12.73 -17.69 29.14
C ARG A 62 -12.88 -16.19 28.92
N GLU A 63 -11.88 -15.53 28.33
CA GLU A 63 -11.94 -14.11 27.96
C GLU A 63 -13.06 -13.85 26.95
N LEU A 64 -13.15 -14.66 25.88
CA LEU A 64 -14.23 -14.62 24.90
C LEU A 64 -15.61 -14.85 25.53
N LYS A 65 -15.71 -15.73 26.53
CA LYS A 65 -16.95 -15.94 27.30
C LYS A 65 -17.35 -14.69 28.09
N GLN A 66 -16.40 -14.04 28.76
CA GLN A 66 -16.67 -12.81 29.52
C GLN A 66 -17.18 -11.69 28.61
N ARG A 67 -16.71 -11.66 27.36
CA ARG A 67 -17.16 -10.74 26.31
C ARG A 67 -18.46 -11.17 25.62
N GLY A 68 -19.03 -12.31 25.97
CA GLY A 68 -20.28 -12.80 25.39
C GLY A 68 -20.17 -13.35 23.96
N LEU A 69 -18.96 -13.66 23.48
CA LEU A 69 -18.70 -14.18 22.13
C LEU A 69 -18.62 -15.72 22.08
N LEU A 70 -18.59 -16.36 23.25
CA LEU A 70 -18.49 -17.80 23.43
C LEU A 70 -19.30 -18.25 24.66
N ARG A 71 -19.91 -19.43 24.60
CA ARG A 71 -20.53 -20.12 25.74
C ARG A 71 -19.73 -21.37 26.10
N ILE A 72 -19.60 -21.64 27.40
CA ILE A 72 -19.01 -22.89 27.92
C ILE A 72 -20.14 -23.70 28.54
N VAL A 73 -20.37 -24.89 27.99
CA VAL A 73 -21.45 -25.81 28.38
C VAL A 73 -20.87 -27.13 28.89
N TRP A 74 -21.64 -27.84 29.72
CA TRP A 74 -21.28 -29.19 30.14
C TRP A 74 -21.78 -30.22 29.13
N ALA A 75 -21.04 -31.31 28.91
CA ALA A 75 -21.54 -32.42 28.11
C ALA A 75 -22.73 -33.11 28.81
N ASP A 76 -23.76 -33.45 28.03
CA ASP A 76 -25.02 -34.04 28.53
C ASP A 76 -24.85 -35.41 29.20
N THR A 77 -23.76 -36.13 28.89
CA THR A 77 -23.49 -37.47 29.43
C THR A 77 -22.21 -37.48 30.25
N GLY A 78 -22.34 -37.51 31.59
CA GLY A 78 -21.20 -37.58 32.52
C GLY A 78 -20.55 -36.22 32.80
N ARG A 79 -21.08 -35.49 33.80
CA ARG A 79 -20.81 -34.10 34.21
C ARG A 79 -19.33 -33.72 34.54
N ARG A 80 -18.37 -33.94 33.64
CA ARG A 80 -16.96 -33.60 33.91
C ARG A 80 -16.24 -32.87 32.77
N THR A 81 -16.72 -32.96 31.54
CA THR A 81 -16.04 -32.33 30.39
C THR A 81 -16.73 -31.06 29.95
N LEU A 82 -15.98 -29.95 29.98
CA LEU A 82 -16.41 -28.67 29.43
C LEU A 82 -16.34 -28.69 27.90
N LYS A 83 -17.35 -28.09 27.27
CA LYS A 83 -17.41 -27.86 25.84
C LYS A 83 -17.59 -26.38 25.51
N TYR A 84 -17.04 -25.96 24.38
CA TYR A 84 -16.94 -24.57 23.94
C TYR A 84 -17.80 -24.37 22.69
N HIS A 85 -18.71 -23.39 22.75
CA HIS A 85 -19.68 -23.07 21.72
C HIS A 85 -19.54 -21.59 21.34
N GLN A 86 -19.29 -21.28 20.07
CA GLN A 86 -19.21 -19.89 19.62
C GLN A 86 -20.62 -19.29 19.50
N VAL A 87 -20.75 -17.99 19.76
CA VAL A 87 -22.00 -17.23 19.53
C VAL A 87 -21.73 -15.94 18.76
N LEU A 88 -20.60 -15.88 18.05
CA LEU A 88 -20.18 -14.75 17.23
C LEU A 88 -21.12 -14.55 16.04
N ASP A 89 -21.59 -15.62 15.41
CA ASP A 89 -22.54 -15.52 14.29
C ASP A 89 -23.89 -14.94 14.71
N GLU A 90 -24.42 -15.37 15.87
CA GLU A 90 -25.60 -14.75 16.50
C GLU A 90 -25.34 -13.26 16.84
N HIS A 91 -24.17 -12.97 17.42
CA HIS A 91 -23.82 -11.61 17.85
C HIS A 91 -23.68 -10.63 16.69
N LEU A 92 -23.11 -11.08 15.57
CA LEU A 92 -22.93 -10.26 14.37
C LEU A 92 -24.13 -10.32 13.42
N GLY A 93 -25.07 -11.25 13.61
CA GLY A 93 -26.19 -11.49 12.71
C GLY A 93 -25.69 -11.91 11.33
N LEU A 94 -24.93 -13.01 11.27
CA LEU A 94 -24.34 -13.53 10.03
C LEU A 94 -25.25 -14.54 9.36
N GLU A 95 -25.44 -14.37 8.06
CA GLU A 95 -25.99 -15.40 7.19
C GLU A 95 -24.98 -16.55 6.98
N ALA A 96 -25.46 -17.70 6.48
CA ALA A 96 -24.62 -18.90 6.34
C ALA A 96 -23.39 -18.69 5.42
N ASP A 97 -23.55 -17.89 4.36
CA ASP A 97 -22.52 -17.53 3.41
C ASP A 97 -21.52 -16.53 3.98
N GLU A 98 -21.99 -15.47 4.65
CA GLU A 98 -21.16 -14.50 5.38
C GLU A 98 -20.32 -15.18 6.47
N ARG A 99 -20.94 -16.10 7.22
CA ARG A 99 -20.25 -16.89 8.25
C ARG A 99 -19.12 -17.72 7.65
N ALA A 100 -19.34 -18.34 6.50
CA ALA A 100 -18.31 -19.13 5.82
C ALA A 100 -17.13 -18.25 5.39
N VAL A 101 -17.39 -17.10 4.77
CA VAL A 101 -16.35 -16.14 4.36
C VAL A 101 -15.57 -15.63 5.56
N LEU A 102 -16.26 -15.16 6.60
CA LEU A 102 -15.63 -14.64 7.81
C LEU A 102 -14.76 -15.71 8.50
N THR A 103 -15.23 -16.95 8.55
CA THR A 103 -14.49 -18.08 9.12
C THR A 103 -13.15 -18.27 8.40
N VAL A 104 -13.14 -18.25 7.07
CA VAL A 104 -11.90 -18.41 6.30
C VAL A 104 -10.96 -17.23 6.51
N LEU A 105 -11.48 -16.00 6.52
CA LEU A 105 -10.67 -14.79 6.74
C LEU A 105 -10.03 -14.76 8.14
N LEU A 106 -10.76 -15.18 9.19
CA LEU A 106 -10.20 -15.28 10.56
C LEU A 106 -9.09 -16.35 10.66
N LEU A 107 -9.20 -17.42 9.87
CA LEU A 107 -8.28 -18.55 9.94
C LEU A 107 -7.07 -18.42 9.00
N ARG A 108 -7.17 -17.62 7.94
CA ARG A 108 -6.18 -17.55 6.86
C ARG A 108 -5.83 -16.13 6.40
N GLY A 109 -6.26 -15.10 7.13
CA GLY A 109 -5.98 -13.70 6.80
C GLY A 109 -6.59 -13.27 5.46
N PRO A 110 -5.97 -12.30 4.75
CA PRO A 110 -6.53 -11.76 3.52
C PRO A 110 -6.59 -12.76 2.36
N GLN A 111 -7.69 -12.79 1.62
CA GLN A 111 -7.95 -13.78 0.56
C GLN A 111 -8.59 -13.14 -0.68
N ALA A 112 -8.27 -13.65 -1.87
CA ALA A 112 -8.97 -13.27 -3.09
C ALA A 112 -10.34 -13.98 -3.21
N PRO A 113 -11.33 -13.43 -3.94
CA PRO A 113 -12.64 -14.07 -4.12
C PRO A 113 -12.56 -15.50 -4.67
N GLY A 114 -11.65 -15.77 -5.62
CA GLY A 114 -11.44 -17.12 -6.17
C GLY A 114 -10.89 -18.12 -5.14
N GLU A 115 -10.02 -17.67 -4.23
CA GLU A 115 -9.52 -18.49 -3.12
C GLU A 115 -10.65 -18.77 -2.12
N LEU A 116 -11.43 -17.75 -1.77
CA LEU A 116 -12.56 -17.87 -0.86
C LEU A 116 -13.58 -18.88 -1.37
N ARG A 117 -14.00 -18.79 -2.65
CA ARG A 117 -14.92 -19.76 -3.27
C ARG A 117 -14.52 -21.21 -3.00
N THR A 118 -13.24 -21.51 -3.18
CA THR A 118 -12.71 -22.87 -3.01
C THR A 118 -12.55 -23.25 -1.53
N ARG A 119 -12.15 -22.31 -0.68
CA ARG A 119 -11.84 -22.56 0.74
C ARG A 119 -13.10 -22.60 1.62
N THR A 120 -14.18 -21.99 1.18
CA THR A 120 -15.48 -22.04 1.88
C THR A 120 -16.31 -23.25 1.50
N ASP A 121 -15.95 -24.05 0.49
CA ASP A 121 -16.79 -25.13 -0.07
C ASP A 121 -17.39 -26.09 0.97
N ARG A 122 -16.60 -26.44 2.01
CA ARG A 122 -17.06 -27.31 3.12
C ARG A 122 -17.89 -26.60 4.20
N LEU A 123 -17.99 -25.28 4.14
CA LEU A 123 -18.75 -24.42 5.05
C LEU A 123 -20.03 -23.91 4.39
N HIS A 124 -19.91 -23.43 3.16
CA HIS A 124 -20.97 -22.94 2.29
C HIS A 124 -20.45 -22.97 0.85
N ALA A 125 -21.16 -23.68 -0.03
CA ALA A 125 -20.83 -23.77 -1.45
C ALA A 125 -21.36 -22.55 -2.20
N PHE A 126 -20.46 -21.74 -2.76
CA PHE A 126 -20.82 -20.65 -3.66
C PHE A 126 -20.88 -21.18 -5.10
N PRO A 127 -21.94 -20.89 -5.87
CA PRO A 127 -22.06 -21.33 -7.26
C PRO A 127 -20.90 -20.86 -8.12
N ASP A 128 -20.54 -19.57 -8.02
CA ASP A 128 -19.39 -19.02 -8.73
C ASP A 128 -18.64 -17.93 -7.94
N ARG A 129 -17.64 -17.33 -8.59
CA ARG A 129 -16.81 -16.27 -8.01
C ARG A 129 -17.62 -15.00 -7.74
N SER A 130 -18.58 -14.68 -8.61
CA SER A 130 -19.38 -13.46 -8.51
C SER A 130 -20.31 -13.50 -7.30
N ASP A 131 -20.79 -14.67 -6.89
CA ASP A 131 -21.55 -14.83 -5.64
C ASP A 131 -20.71 -14.53 -4.39
N VAL A 132 -19.42 -14.90 -4.40
CA VAL A 132 -18.49 -14.55 -3.33
C VAL A 132 -18.24 -13.05 -3.29
N GLU A 133 -18.02 -12.42 -4.44
CA GLU A 133 -17.85 -10.96 -4.53
C GLU A 133 -19.11 -10.22 -4.06
N ALA A 134 -20.29 -10.71 -4.43
CA ALA A 134 -21.57 -10.16 -3.96
C ALA A 134 -21.70 -10.29 -2.43
N CYS A 135 -21.34 -11.44 -1.84
CA CYS A 135 -21.32 -11.63 -0.40
C CYS A 135 -20.35 -10.64 0.30
N LEU A 136 -19.13 -10.51 -0.21
CA LEU A 136 -18.12 -9.58 0.32
C LEU A 136 -18.57 -8.12 0.25
N ARG A 137 -19.18 -7.68 -0.86
CA ARG A 137 -19.74 -6.33 -1.00
C ARG A 137 -20.85 -6.10 0.03
N ARG A 138 -21.79 -7.04 0.18
CA ARG A 138 -22.84 -6.94 1.21
C ARG A 138 -22.23 -6.81 2.61
N MET A 139 -21.21 -7.60 2.94
CA MET A 139 -20.53 -7.54 4.24
C MET A 139 -19.80 -6.21 4.48
N ALA A 140 -19.25 -5.58 3.43
CA ALA A 140 -18.58 -4.28 3.49
C ALA A 140 -19.55 -3.09 3.55
N GLU A 141 -20.74 -3.23 2.96
CA GLU A 141 -21.78 -2.20 2.93
C GLU A 141 -22.69 -2.20 4.18
N ARG A 142 -22.48 -3.14 5.11
CA ARG A 142 -23.19 -3.14 6.41
C ARG A 142 -22.95 -1.83 7.16
N PRO A 143 -23.90 -1.37 8.00
CA PRO A 143 -23.70 -0.18 8.85
C PRO A 143 -22.45 -0.25 9.72
N ALA A 144 -22.06 -1.46 10.14
CA ALA A 144 -20.76 -1.78 10.69
C ALA A 144 -20.05 -2.76 9.73
N PRO A 145 -19.16 -2.27 8.85
CA PRO A 145 -18.49 -3.10 7.84
C PRO A 145 -17.71 -4.24 8.50
N LEU A 146 -17.92 -5.47 8.04
CA LEU A 146 -17.23 -6.65 8.59
C LEU A 146 -15.95 -6.99 7.84
N VAL A 147 -15.84 -6.55 6.59
CA VAL A 147 -14.70 -6.78 5.69
C VAL A 147 -14.39 -5.51 4.91
N ARG A 148 -13.19 -5.44 4.35
CA ARG A 148 -12.82 -4.44 3.35
C ARG A 148 -11.96 -5.05 2.26
N GLU A 149 -12.01 -4.42 1.09
CA GLU A 149 -11.10 -4.69 -0.01
C GLU A 149 -9.72 -4.07 0.27
N LEU A 150 -8.67 -4.77 -0.15
CA LEU A 150 -7.29 -4.31 -0.12
C LEU A 150 -6.87 -3.87 -1.53
N GLU A 151 -5.91 -2.95 -1.57
CA GLU A 151 -5.26 -2.55 -2.82
C GLU A 151 -4.57 -3.75 -3.49
N ARG A 152 -4.53 -3.74 -4.83
CA ARG A 152 -3.85 -4.77 -5.61
C ARG A 152 -2.36 -4.72 -5.35
N ARG A 153 -1.77 -5.88 -5.08
CA ARG A 153 -0.31 -6.03 -5.07
C ARG A 153 0.21 -6.19 -6.51
N PRO A 154 1.40 -5.66 -6.85
CA PRO A 154 2.07 -5.96 -8.10
C PRO A 154 2.13 -7.48 -8.36
N GLY A 155 1.81 -7.92 -9.57
CA GLY A 155 1.79 -9.34 -9.95
C GLY A 155 0.56 -10.14 -9.52
N GLN A 156 -0.37 -9.57 -8.72
CA GLN A 156 -1.66 -10.21 -8.43
C GLN A 156 -2.77 -9.66 -9.33
N GLN A 157 -3.46 -10.55 -10.04
CA GLN A 157 -4.60 -10.18 -10.90
C GLN A 157 -5.84 -9.79 -10.08
N ASP A 158 -6.00 -10.38 -8.89
CA ASP A 158 -7.20 -10.21 -8.06
C ASP A 158 -6.96 -9.35 -6.81
N HIS A 159 -7.95 -8.52 -6.48
CA HIS A 159 -8.04 -7.84 -5.19
C HIS A 159 -8.23 -8.87 -4.06
N ARG A 160 -7.68 -8.56 -2.89
CA ARG A 160 -7.84 -9.39 -1.69
C ARG A 160 -8.73 -8.71 -0.68
N TRP A 161 -9.45 -9.49 0.10
CA TRP A 161 -10.39 -9.03 1.11
C TRP A 161 -9.92 -9.45 2.48
N VAL A 162 -10.18 -8.60 3.48
CA VAL A 162 -9.76 -8.83 4.88
C VAL A 162 -10.92 -8.52 5.84
N HIS A 163 -10.98 -9.22 6.98
CA HIS A 163 -11.96 -8.92 8.03
C HIS A 163 -11.57 -7.69 8.86
N LEU A 164 -12.53 -7.11 9.58
CA LEU A 164 -12.35 -5.91 10.41
C LEU A 164 -12.47 -6.17 11.93
N LEU A 165 -12.55 -7.43 12.36
CA LEU A 165 -12.67 -7.83 13.76
C LEU A 165 -11.34 -7.81 14.55
N GLY A 166 -10.43 -6.87 14.30
CA GLY A 166 -9.14 -6.74 14.99
C GLY A 166 -7.91 -6.83 14.08
N PRO A 167 -6.69 -6.82 14.64
CA PRO A 167 -5.45 -6.86 13.87
C PRO A 167 -5.38 -8.16 13.08
N VAL A 168 -5.28 -8.05 11.75
CA VAL A 168 -5.04 -9.22 10.90
C VAL A 168 -3.54 -9.41 10.83
N PRO A 169 -3.02 -10.64 11.00
CA PRO A 169 -1.62 -10.92 10.73
C PRO A 169 -1.30 -10.38 9.34
N GLN A 170 -0.41 -9.38 9.28
CA GLN A 170 0.18 -8.99 8.00
C GLN A 170 0.82 -10.26 7.48
N GLN A 171 0.29 -10.82 6.38
CA GLN A 171 1.00 -11.89 5.70
C GLN A 171 2.43 -11.38 5.51
N PRO A 172 3.45 -12.22 5.77
CA PRO A 172 4.82 -11.85 5.47
C PRO A 172 4.80 -11.22 4.08
N GLU A 173 5.35 -10.01 3.98
CA GLU A 173 5.77 -9.45 2.70
C GLU A 173 6.37 -10.61 1.91
N ALA A 174 5.93 -10.77 0.65
CA ALA A 174 6.41 -11.87 -0.18
C ALA A 174 7.92 -11.99 0.03
N ALA A 175 8.39 -13.20 0.37
CA ALA A 175 9.82 -13.46 0.51
C ALA A 175 10.51 -12.75 -0.67
N PRO A 176 11.55 -11.93 -0.44
CA PRO A 176 12.13 -11.13 -1.50
C PRO A 176 12.38 -12.05 -2.68
N GLY A 177 11.69 -11.79 -3.80
CA GLY A 177 12.13 -12.31 -5.08
C GLY A 177 13.60 -11.94 -5.22
N GLU A 178 14.38 -12.74 -5.98
CA GLU A 178 15.80 -12.47 -6.24
C GLU A 178 16.07 -10.97 -6.21
N ALA A 179 16.92 -10.54 -5.26
CA ALA A 179 17.14 -9.13 -5.02
C ALA A 179 17.41 -8.45 -6.36
N VAL A 180 16.45 -7.63 -6.80
CA VAL A 180 16.55 -6.94 -8.09
C VAL A 180 17.83 -6.13 -8.02
N ASP A 181 18.77 -6.41 -8.91
CA ASP A 181 19.98 -5.61 -9.03
C ASP A 181 19.59 -4.26 -9.61
N ARG A 182 19.27 -3.31 -8.71
CA ARG A 182 18.83 -1.97 -9.07
C ARG A 182 19.95 -1.13 -9.69
N ASP A 183 21.20 -1.56 -9.59
CA ASP A 183 22.33 -0.94 -10.29
C ASP A 183 22.45 -1.47 -11.74
N ALA A 184 21.65 -2.46 -12.15
CA ALA A 184 21.65 -2.94 -13.54
C ALA A 184 21.27 -1.85 -14.56
N VAL A 185 20.52 -0.82 -14.16
CA VAL A 185 20.15 0.33 -15.01
C VAL A 185 21.36 1.12 -15.51
N ILE A 186 22.51 1.02 -14.82
CA ILE A 186 23.79 1.62 -15.26
C ILE A 186 24.77 0.59 -15.83
N ALA A 187 24.34 -0.64 -16.13
CA ALA A 187 25.21 -1.66 -16.73
C ALA A 187 25.81 -1.20 -18.08
N GLY A 188 25.06 -0.39 -18.84
CA GLY A 188 25.52 0.25 -20.08
C GLY A 188 26.31 1.56 -19.88
N GLY A 189 26.52 1.98 -18.64
CA GLY A 189 27.13 3.26 -18.23
C GLY A 189 26.10 4.37 -17.98
N ALA A 190 26.37 5.21 -16.96
CA ALA A 190 25.47 6.29 -16.55
C ALA A 190 25.16 7.28 -17.68
N GLU A 191 26.15 7.63 -18.51
CA GLU A 191 25.94 8.54 -19.65
C GLU A 191 24.95 7.98 -20.69
N ARG A 192 24.97 6.66 -20.90
CA ARG A 192 24.04 6.00 -21.81
C ARG A 192 22.62 6.03 -21.24
N ARG A 193 22.48 5.68 -19.96
CA ARG A 193 21.21 5.73 -19.25
C ARG A 193 20.63 7.15 -19.25
N ASP A 194 21.44 8.17 -19.02
CA ASP A 194 21.00 9.58 -19.08
C ASP A 194 20.55 9.99 -20.49
N ALA A 195 21.20 9.49 -21.54
CA ALA A 195 20.79 9.73 -22.92
C ALA A 195 19.46 9.03 -23.25
N GLN A 196 19.24 7.81 -22.76
CA GLN A 196 17.97 7.07 -22.89
C GLN A 196 16.84 7.80 -22.16
N VAL A 197 17.03 8.17 -20.90
CA VAL A 197 16.05 8.94 -20.12
C VAL A 197 15.66 10.22 -20.86
N ARG A 198 16.66 11.00 -21.31
CA ARG A 198 16.40 12.23 -22.08
C ARG A 198 15.58 11.96 -23.34
N ALA A 199 15.98 10.97 -24.15
CA ALA A 199 15.30 10.66 -25.40
C ALA A 199 13.85 10.19 -25.15
N SER A 200 13.63 9.35 -24.15
CA SER A 200 12.30 8.86 -23.76
C SER A 200 11.38 10.00 -23.33
N TYR A 201 11.85 10.91 -22.47
CA TYR A 201 11.05 12.08 -22.07
C TYR A 201 10.87 13.11 -23.20
N ASP A 202 11.86 13.29 -24.08
CA ASP A 202 11.73 14.15 -25.26
C ASP A 202 10.64 13.63 -26.21
N ALA A 203 10.56 12.31 -26.40
CA ALA A 203 9.56 11.67 -27.26
C ALA A 203 8.12 11.87 -26.76
N VAL A 204 7.90 11.82 -25.44
CA VAL A 204 6.56 11.90 -24.84
C VAL A 204 6.17 13.28 -24.33
N ALA A 205 7.03 14.29 -24.42
CA ALA A 205 6.89 15.56 -23.70
C ALA A 205 5.50 16.21 -23.84
N SER A 206 4.98 16.30 -25.07
CA SER A 206 3.65 16.90 -25.31
C SER A 206 2.54 16.09 -24.63
N SER A 207 2.50 14.76 -24.87
CA SER A 207 1.49 13.86 -24.33
C SER A 207 1.54 13.80 -22.80
N TYR A 208 2.74 13.69 -22.24
CA TYR A 208 2.99 13.74 -20.79
C TYR A 208 2.45 15.03 -20.18
N ALA A 209 2.76 16.16 -20.80
CA ALA A 209 2.40 17.47 -20.29
C ALA A 209 0.89 17.78 -20.40
N ASP A 210 0.17 17.17 -21.34
CA ASP A 210 -1.29 17.25 -21.44
C ASP A 210 -1.97 16.42 -20.34
N HIS A 211 -1.40 15.28 -19.95
CA HIS A 211 -1.94 14.45 -18.87
C HIS A 211 -1.67 15.02 -17.48
N LEU A 212 -0.53 15.68 -17.27
CA LEU A 212 -0.15 16.22 -15.95
C LEU A 212 -0.54 17.68 -15.70
N ALA A 213 -1.15 18.36 -16.67
CA ALA A 213 -1.43 19.80 -16.58
C ALA A 213 -2.18 20.21 -15.29
N ASP A 214 -3.03 19.32 -14.78
CA ASP A 214 -3.90 19.57 -13.64
C ASP A 214 -3.61 18.72 -12.40
N GLU A 215 -2.51 17.96 -12.40
CA GLU A 215 -2.21 16.93 -11.39
C GLU A 215 -2.26 17.47 -9.96
N LEU A 216 -1.64 18.63 -9.70
CA LEU A 216 -1.63 19.25 -8.37
C LEU A 216 -3.03 19.58 -7.83
N ARG A 217 -4.07 19.70 -8.68
CA ARG A 217 -5.44 20.00 -8.23
C ARG A 217 -6.02 18.88 -7.37
N ASP A 218 -5.60 17.65 -7.61
CA ASP A 218 -6.11 16.46 -6.93
C ASP A 218 -5.16 15.94 -5.84
N LEU A 219 -4.07 16.68 -5.58
CA LEU A 219 -3.00 16.36 -4.64
C LEU A 219 -2.96 17.36 -3.47
N PRO A 220 -3.85 17.22 -2.45
CA PRO A 220 -3.97 18.19 -1.36
C PRO A 220 -2.75 18.21 -0.42
N PHE A 221 -2.04 17.09 -0.26
CA PHE A 221 -0.84 17.05 0.59
C PHE A 221 0.32 17.79 -0.07
N GLU A 222 0.49 17.61 -1.38
CA GLU A 222 1.53 18.21 -2.20
C GLU A 222 1.36 19.72 -2.24
N ARG A 223 0.13 20.21 -2.48
CA ARG A 223 -0.16 21.65 -2.38
C ARG A 223 0.16 22.21 -1.01
N TRP A 224 -0.28 21.54 0.07
CA TRP A 224 0.03 21.97 1.43
C TRP A 224 1.54 22.07 1.68
N LEU A 225 2.33 21.10 1.18
CA LEU A 225 3.78 21.10 1.30
C LEU A 225 4.42 22.22 0.49
N LEU A 226 3.98 22.42 -0.76
CA LEU A 226 4.47 23.50 -1.62
C LEU A 226 4.13 24.88 -1.04
N ASP A 227 2.98 25.06 -0.41
CA ASP A 227 2.63 26.30 0.30
C ASP A 227 3.61 26.57 1.45
N ARG A 228 4.02 25.52 2.20
CA ARG A 228 5.05 25.66 3.25
C ARG A 228 6.41 26.01 2.67
N VAL A 229 6.76 25.47 1.50
CA VAL A 229 7.99 25.83 0.79
C VAL A 229 7.98 27.30 0.40
N VAL A 230 6.86 27.79 -0.15
CA VAL A 230 6.71 29.21 -0.55
C VAL A 230 6.85 30.13 0.66
N GLU A 231 6.18 29.81 1.77
CA GLU A 231 6.29 30.57 3.02
C GLU A 231 7.73 30.56 3.57
N HIS A 232 8.38 29.40 3.54
CA HIS A 232 9.77 29.26 3.99
C HIS A 232 10.74 30.06 3.12
N ALA A 233 10.54 30.03 1.80
CA ALA A 233 11.37 30.77 0.86
C ALA A 233 11.23 32.28 1.06
N ALA A 234 10.04 32.78 1.43
CA ALA A 234 9.80 34.20 1.68
C ALA A 234 10.33 35.11 0.55
N GLY A 235 10.10 34.70 -0.70
CA GLY A 235 10.57 35.39 -1.92
C GLY A 235 12.03 35.13 -2.30
N GLN A 236 12.78 34.31 -1.56
CA GLN A 236 14.12 33.88 -1.91
C GLN A 236 14.13 32.84 -3.05
N PRO A 237 15.28 32.59 -3.70
CA PRO A 237 15.38 31.66 -4.82
C PRO A 237 15.00 30.23 -4.46
N VAL A 238 14.14 29.63 -5.27
CA VAL A 238 13.75 28.21 -5.22
C VAL A 238 14.06 27.58 -6.57
N VAL A 239 14.62 26.37 -6.57
CA VAL A 239 14.84 25.61 -7.80
C VAL A 239 14.11 24.28 -7.75
N GLU A 240 13.47 23.91 -8.84
CA GLU A 240 12.97 22.56 -9.07
C GLU A 240 13.89 21.84 -10.07
N VAL A 241 14.40 20.68 -9.70
CA VAL A 241 15.21 19.80 -10.57
C VAL A 241 14.37 18.63 -11.07
N GLY A 242 14.41 18.40 -12.40
CA GLY A 242 13.47 17.53 -13.10
C GLY A 242 12.06 18.14 -13.14
N CYS A 243 11.96 19.42 -13.51
CA CYS A 243 10.69 20.15 -13.45
C CYS A 243 9.63 19.69 -14.46
N GLY A 244 10.00 18.85 -15.43
CA GLY A 244 9.14 18.36 -16.48
C GLY A 244 8.40 19.51 -17.19
N PRO A 245 7.06 19.46 -17.32
CA PRO A 245 6.28 20.51 -17.96
C PRO A 245 6.08 21.76 -17.09
N GLY A 246 6.70 21.83 -15.91
CA GLY A 246 6.87 23.07 -15.14
C GLY A 246 5.72 23.46 -14.20
N HIS A 247 4.74 22.57 -13.96
CA HIS A 247 3.55 22.92 -13.17
C HIS A 247 3.87 23.17 -11.68
N VAL A 248 4.80 22.42 -11.07
CA VAL A 248 5.26 22.67 -9.69
C VAL A 248 6.06 23.97 -9.61
N THR A 249 7.03 24.18 -10.51
CA THR A 249 7.77 25.44 -10.62
C THR A 249 6.83 26.64 -10.75
N ALA A 250 5.79 26.53 -11.60
CA ALA A 250 4.79 27.57 -11.78
C ALA A 250 3.97 27.80 -10.50
N TYR A 251 3.56 26.73 -9.82
CA TYR A 251 2.82 26.82 -8.56
C TYR A 251 3.57 27.61 -7.49
N VAL A 252 4.85 27.30 -7.26
CA VAL A 252 5.66 28.02 -6.26
C VAL A 252 5.97 29.45 -6.70
N ALA A 253 6.11 29.70 -8.00
CA ALA A 253 6.27 31.06 -8.55
C ALA A 253 5.01 31.91 -8.37
N ASP A 254 3.82 31.32 -8.56
CA ASP A 254 2.52 31.96 -8.34
C ASP A 254 2.30 32.27 -6.84
N GLY A 255 2.83 31.43 -5.96
CA GLY A 255 2.89 31.68 -4.52
C GLY A 255 3.86 32.81 -4.10
N GLY A 256 4.72 33.28 -5.00
CA GLY A 256 5.63 34.41 -4.78
C GLY A 256 7.10 34.04 -4.58
N ALA A 257 7.50 32.79 -4.78
CA ALA A 257 8.91 32.40 -4.77
C ALA A 257 9.65 32.87 -6.04
N ASP A 258 10.95 33.17 -5.91
CA ASP A 258 11.83 33.42 -7.05
C ASP A 258 12.25 32.09 -7.71
N ALA A 259 11.31 31.47 -8.42
CA ALA A 259 11.44 30.08 -8.88
C ALA A 259 12.26 29.92 -10.18
N LEU A 260 12.96 28.79 -10.30
CA LEU A 260 13.61 28.30 -11.51
C LEU A 260 13.32 26.80 -11.68
N GLY A 261 12.82 26.39 -12.84
CA GLY A 261 12.74 24.97 -13.19
C GLY A 261 13.94 24.54 -14.03
N ILE A 262 14.53 23.39 -13.72
CA ILE A 262 15.60 22.77 -14.49
C ILE A 262 15.16 21.37 -14.87
N ASP A 263 15.28 21.00 -16.14
CA ASP A 263 15.03 19.64 -16.60
C ASP A 263 16.15 19.12 -17.50
N LEU A 264 16.37 17.81 -17.49
CA LEU A 264 17.33 17.17 -18.37
C LEU A 264 16.85 17.21 -19.83
N SER A 265 15.54 17.07 -20.06
CA SER A 265 14.88 17.03 -21.37
C SER A 265 14.68 18.45 -21.95
N PRO A 266 15.26 18.76 -23.11
CA PRO A 266 14.97 20.00 -23.83
C PRO A 266 13.49 20.17 -24.20
N ALA A 267 12.81 19.09 -24.61
CA ALA A 267 11.40 19.16 -24.99
C ALA A 267 10.49 19.47 -23.78
N MET A 268 10.80 18.92 -22.60
CA MET A 268 10.09 19.27 -21.36
C MET A 268 10.23 20.77 -21.03
N VAL A 269 11.43 21.32 -21.15
CA VAL A 269 11.67 22.76 -20.95
C VAL A 269 10.92 23.61 -21.97
N GLU A 270 10.84 23.17 -23.22
CA GLU A 270 10.04 23.85 -24.25
C GLU A 270 8.54 23.83 -23.89
N GLU A 271 8.01 22.68 -23.50
CA GLU A 271 6.63 22.54 -23.03
C GLU A 271 6.32 23.38 -21.79
N ALA A 272 7.26 23.48 -20.84
CA ALA A 272 7.14 24.32 -19.66
C ALA A 272 7.09 25.82 -20.02
N ARG A 273 7.99 26.28 -20.91
CA ARG A 273 8.00 27.67 -21.40
C ARG A 273 6.73 28.02 -22.18
N ARG A 274 6.19 27.06 -22.95
CA ARG A 274 4.94 27.22 -23.69
C ARG A 274 3.74 27.35 -22.77
N ARG A 275 3.66 26.53 -21.72
CA ARG A 275 2.53 26.52 -20.76
C ARG A 275 2.58 27.69 -19.77
N PHE A 276 3.77 28.09 -19.36
CA PHE A 276 3.96 29.14 -18.35
C PHE A 276 4.83 30.30 -18.87
N PRO A 277 4.32 31.10 -19.84
CA PRO A 277 5.04 32.25 -20.36
C PRO A 277 5.46 33.22 -19.25
N GLY A 278 6.72 33.68 -19.28
CA GLY A 278 7.27 34.61 -18.29
C GLY A 278 7.86 33.96 -17.04
N ARG A 279 7.78 32.63 -16.90
CA ARG A 279 8.51 31.85 -15.88
C ARG A 279 9.88 31.41 -16.41
N ARG A 280 10.81 31.07 -15.51
CA ARG A 280 12.19 30.68 -15.85
C ARG A 280 12.33 29.18 -15.85
N PHE A 281 12.79 28.65 -16.99
CA PHE A 281 13.10 27.23 -17.17
C PHE A 281 14.39 27.08 -17.96
N GLU A 282 15.24 26.13 -17.56
CA GLU A 282 16.54 25.86 -18.18
C GLU A 282 16.77 24.36 -18.39
N VAL A 283 17.50 24.02 -19.45
CA VAL A 283 17.97 22.65 -19.65
C VAL A 283 19.21 22.44 -18.80
N GLY A 284 19.21 21.42 -17.94
CA GLY A 284 20.33 21.17 -17.04
C GLY A 284 20.30 19.80 -16.39
N ASP A 285 21.49 19.36 -15.96
CA ASP A 285 21.66 18.13 -15.18
C ASP A 285 21.63 18.49 -13.68
N LEU A 286 20.72 17.85 -12.95
CA LEU A 286 20.55 18.06 -11.51
C LEU A 286 21.86 17.81 -10.72
N ARG A 287 22.73 16.92 -11.19
CA ARG A 287 24.02 16.60 -10.54
C ARG A 287 25.04 17.72 -10.70
N ARG A 288 24.76 18.71 -11.55
CA ARG A 288 25.59 19.89 -11.81
C ARG A 288 24.95 21.18 -11.30
N LEU A 289 23.96 21.08 -10.42
CA LEU A 289 23.26 22.23 -9.86
C LEU A 289 24.24 23.19 -9.15
N THR A 290 24.24 24.44 -9.58
CA THR A 290 25.03 25.52 -9.00
C THR A 290 24.18 26.37 -8.06
N ARG A 291 24.81 27.25 -7.29
CA ARG A 291 24.11 28.26 -6.49
C ARG A 291 23.43 29.28 -7.41
N PRO A 292 22.31 29.88 -6.98
CA PRO A 292 21.69 30.97 -7.74
C PRO A 292 22.66 32.15 -7.81
N ALA A 293 22.67 32.87 -8.95
CA ALA A 293 23.55 34.02 -9.14
C ALA A 293 23.22 35.20 -8.19
N THR A 294 22.01 35.21 -7.63
CA THR A 294 21.44 36.33 -6.87
C THR A 294 21.50 36.15 -5.35
N SER A 295 21.93 34.99 -4.84
CA SER A 295 21.99 34.72 -3.41
C SER A 295 23.13 33.78 -3.02
N HIS A 296 23.31 33.56 -1.71
CA HIS A 296 24.32 32.64 -1.18
C HIS A 296 23.94 31.16 -1.29
N GLY A 297 22.72 30.84 -1.73
CA GLY A 297 22.20 29.49 -1.89
C GLY A 297 20.69 29.45 -2.11
N TRP A 298 20.18 28.30 -2.54
CA TRP A 298 18.75 28.08 -2.72
C TRP A 298 18.04 28.03 -1.37
N ALA A 299 16.94 28.75 -1.21
CA ALA A 299 16.09 28.64 -0.03
C ALA A 299 15.35 27.29 -0.02
N ALA A 300 15.01 26.77 -1.19
CA ALA A 300 14.59 25.38 -1.35
C ALA A 300 15.06 24.79 -2.69
N VAL A 301 15.42 23.51 -2.67
CA VAL A 301 15.62 22.66 -3.85
C VAL A 301 14.52 21.60 -3.83
N LEU A 302 13.72 21.55 -4.89
CA LEU A 302 12.62 20.61 -5.08
C LEU A 302 13.02 19.55 -6.10
N GLY A 303 12.75 18.27 -5.83
CA GLY A 303 12.96 17.18 -6.78
C GLY A 303 11.77 16.25 -6.78
N TRP A 304 10.82 16.50 -7.68
CA TRP A 304 9.62 15.66 -7.81
C TRP A 304 9.91 14.54 -8.80
N TYR A 305 10.04 13.31 -8.29
CA TYR A 305 10.34 12.12 -9.10
C TYR A 305 11.58 12.23 -10.00
N SER A 306 12.51 13.12 -9.68
CA SER A 306 13.67 13.44 -10.55
C SER A 306 14.90 12.56 -10.32
N LEU A 307 14.90 11.75 -9.26
CA LEU A 307 15.96 10.79 -8.95
C LEU A 307 15.59 9.34 -9.32
N ILE A 308 14.39 9.09 -9.85
CA ILE A 308 13.84 7.73 -9.98
C ILE A 308 14.58 6.87 -11.01
N HIS A 309 15.27 7.50 -11.98
CA HIS A 309 16.08 6.82 -12.99
C HIS A 309 17.56 6.70 -12.60
N LEU A 310 17.96 7.23 -11.45
CA LEU A 310 19.32 7.02 -10.94
C LEU A 310 19.42 5.65 -10.28
N ALA A 311 20.53 4.96 -10.52
CA ALA A 311 20.86 3.75 -9.79
C ALA A 311 21.09 4.07 -8.29
N PRO A 312 20.79 3.14 -7.36
CA PRO A 312 21.00 3.39 -5.93
C PRO A 312 22.44 3.77 -5.56
N SER A 313 23.44 3.25 -6.28
CA SER A 313 24.85 3.62 -6.11
C SER A 313 25.14 5.10 -6.43
N GLU A 314 24.31 5.76 -7.25
CA GLU A 314 24.45 7.16 -7.62
C GLU A 314 23.75 8.13 -6.64
N TRP A 315 22.83 7.63 -5.82
CA TRP A 315 22.01 8.49 -4.94
C TRP A 315 22.83 9.33 -3.96
N PRO A 316 23.87 8.83 -3.27
CA PRO A 316 24.64 9.64 -2.33
C PRO A 316 25.23 10.89 -3.00
N ASP A 317 25.82 10.73 -4.18
CA ASP A 317 26.46 11.82 -4.93
C ASP A 317 25.43 12.78 -5.51
N ALA A 318 24.30 12.27 -6.02
CA ALA A 318 23.21 13.10 -6.53
C ALA A 318 22.58 13.95 -5.42
N VAL A 319 22.27 13.34 -4.26
CA VAL A 319 21.73 14.08 -3.10
C VAL A 319 22.75 15.10 -2.58
N ALA A 320 24.04 14.75 -2.55
CA ALA A 320 25.08 15.70 -2.17
C ALA A 320 25.20 16.89 -3.15
N ALA A 321 25.04 16.65 -4.45
CA ALA A 321 25.01 17.69 -5.47
C ALA A 321 23.82 18.64 -5.29
N LEU A 322 22.64 18.11 -4.93
CA LEU A 322 21.45 18.91 -4.65
C LEU A 322 21.52 19.68 -3.33
N ALA A 323 22.11 19.10 -2.29
CA ALA A 323 22.22 19.71 -0.97
C ALA A 323 23.30 20.81 -0.90
N ARG A 324 24.42 20.67 -1.62
CA ARG A 324 25.56 21.59 -1.58
C ARG A 324 25.23 23.07 -1.91
N PRO A 325 24.37 23.38 -2.89
CA PRO A 325 24.00 24.76 -3.21
C PRO A 325 22.83 25.30 -2.36
N VAL A 326 22.27 24.52 -1.44
CA VAL A 326 21.21 24.96 -0.51
C VAL A 326 21.79 25.97 0.49
N ALA A 327 21.05 27.03 0.77
CA ALA A 327 21.42 28.01 1.78
C ALA A 327 21.40 27.40 3.19
N ALA A 328 22.12 28.00 4.14
CA ALA A 328 22.03 27.59 5.54
C ALA A 328 20.58 27.75 6.04
N GLY A 329 19.98 26.66 6.52
CA GLY A 329 18.57 26.62 6.94
C GLY A 329 17.56 26.43 5.81
N GLY A 330 18.01 26.35 4.55
CA GLY A 330 17.17 26.04 3.40
C GLY A 330 16.77 24.57 3.34
N TRP A 331 15.78 24.27 2.49
CA TRP A 331 15.17 22.94 2.42
C TRP A 331 15.58 22.16 1.17
N LEU A 332 15.76 20.85 1.32
CA LEU A 332 15.76 19.89 0.21
C LEU A 332 14.48 19.07 0.33
N VAL A 333 13.62 19.14 -0.68
CA VAL A 333 12.32 18.47 -0.69
C VAL A 333 12.28 17.52 -1.88
N LEU A 334 12.08 16.23 -1.61
CA LEU A 334 12.12 15.17 -2.62
C LEU A 334 10.83 14.34 -2.57
N ALA A 335 10.29 14.01 -3.73
CA ALA A 335 9.29 12.94 -3.90
C ALA A 335 9.89 11.79 -4.70
N LEU A 336 9.67 10.57 -4.20
CA LEU A 336 10.26 9.34 -4.73
C LEU A 336 9.21 8.23 -4.73
N HIS A 337 9.42 7.22 -5.56
CA HIS A 337 8.65 5.98 -5.46
C HIS A 337 9.11 5.14 -4.27
N ALA A 338 8.16 4.57 -3.54
CA ALA A 338 8.44 3.52 -2.56
C ALA A 338 8.49 2.16 -3.25
N GLY A 339 9.48 1.33 -2.89
CA GLY A 339 9.62 -0.03 -3.42
C GLY A 339 11.05 -0.40 -3.82
N ALA A 340 11.21 -1.64 -4.27
CA ALA A 340 12.48 -2.22 -4.71
C ALA A 340 12.45 -2.71 -6.17
N GLU A 341 11.34 -2.50 -6.88
CA GLU A 341 11.18 -2.89 -8.28
C GLU A 341 11.92 -1.91 -9.21
N VAL A 342 12.46 -2.44 -10.31
CA VAL A 342 12.85 -1.68 -11.51
C VAL A 342 11.80 -1.99 -12.58
N ARG A 343 11.25 -0.96 -13.24
CA ARG A 343 10.15 -1.13 -14.19
C ARG A 343 10.59 -0.65 -15.56
N HIS A 344 10.86 -1.61 -16.43
CA HIS A 344 11.12 -1.32 -17.82
C HIS A 344 9.82 -0.92 -18.54
N VAL A 345 9.90 0.14 -19.32
CA VAL A 345 8.83 0.66 -20.18
C VAL A 345 9.37 0.75 -21.60
N ASP A 346 8.78 -0.03 -22.50
CA ASP A 346 9.07 -0.03 -23.95
C ASP A 346 8.13 0.90 -24.75
N GLU A 347 6.98 1.25 -24.16
CA GLU A 347 5.95 2.08 -24.79
C GLU A 347 5.29 2.98 -23.75
N TRP A 348 5.22 4.28 -24.03
CA TRP A 348 4.60 5.27 -23.14
C TRP A 348 3.89 6.35 -23.94
N PHE A 349 2.60 6.59 -23.63
CA PHE A 349 1.74 7.54 -24.36
C PHE A 349 1.73 7.32 -25.89
N ASP A 350 1.65 6.05 -26.33
CA ASP A 350 1.71 5.65 -27.75
C ASP A 350 3.04 5.99 -28.46
N HIS A 351 4.12 6.20 -27.70
CA HIS A 351 5.48 6.36 -28.22
C HIS A 351 6.36 5.21 -27.77
N GLU A 352 7.22 4.70 -28.66
CA GLU A 352 8.31 3.79 -28.29
C GLU A 352 9.30 4.54 -27.40
N VAL A 353 9.64 3.94 -26.25
CA VAL A 353 10.58 4.45 -25.28
C VAL A 353 11.48 3.31 -24.81
N ASP A 354 12.59 3.65 -24.15
CA ASP A 354 13.49 2.69 -23.51
C ASP A 354 13.86 3.32 -22.17
N LEU A 355 13.13 2.92 -21.12
CA LEU A 355 13.17 3.58 -19.82
C LEU A 355 13.00 2.58 -18.68
N ASP A 356 13.97 2.56 -17.77
CA ASP A 356 13.94 1.78 -16.52
C ASP A 356 13.52 2.61 -15.29
#